data_AF-A0A522SMT2-F1
#
_entry.id   AF-A0A522SMT2-F1
#
_cell.length_a   1.000
_cell.length_b   1.000
_cell.length_c   1.000
_cell.angle_alpha   90.00
_cell.angle_beta   90.00
_cell.angle_gamma   90.00
#
_symmetry.space_group_name_H-M   'P 1'
#
loop_
_entity.id
_entity.type
_entity.pdbx_description
1 polymer ?
#
loop_
_entity_poly.entity_id
_entity_poly.type
_entity_poly.pdbx_seq_one_letter_code
_entity_poly.pdbx_strand_id
1 'polypeptide(L)'
;MTDLFQPQLSEEVADAIAGGRPVVALESTIISHGMPYPQNLDVARGVEATVRQNKAVPATIAVIDGAVHAGLGADLLERLGNDPSVVKASSRDLATVLVTKRSAGTTVSATMRIAALSGIKLFATGGVGGVHRGAEQSF
;
A
#
# COMPACT_ATOMS: atom_id res chain seq x y z
N MET A 1 14.56 17.08 -8.07
CA MET A 1 14.37 15.65 -8.37
C MET A 1 14.17 14.80 -7.10
N THR A 2 14.31 15.38 -5.90
CA THR A 2 14.27 14.68 -4.60
C THR A 2 12.89 14.35 -4.06
N ASP A 3 11.81 14.75 -4.74
CA ASP A 3 10.44 14.75 -4.17
C ASP A 3 9.57 13.55 -4.62
N LEU A 4 9.98 12.80 -5.66
CA LEU A 4 9.13 11.72 -6.22
C LEU A 4 8.88 10.57 -5.24
N PHE A 5 9.78 10.36 -4.28
CA PHE A 5 9.67 9.29 -3.28
C PHE A 5 9.02 9.72 -1.98
N GLN A 6 8.72 11.02 -1.81
CA GLN A 6 8.11 11.51 -0.58
C GLN A 6 6.64 11.06 -0.52
N PRO A 7 6.23 10.27 0.50
CA PRO A 7 4.85 9.84 0.59
C PRO A 7 3.91 11.01 0.84
N GLN A 8 2.84 11.09 0.07
CA GLN A 8 1.70 11.94 0.33
C GLN A 8 0.83 11.24 1.39
N LEU A 9 0.78 11.84 2.58
CA LEU A 9 -0.05 11.35 3.66
C LEU A 9 -1.48 11.87 3.47
N SER A 10 -2.48 11.03 3.73
CA SER A 10 -3.83 11.56 3.95
C SER A 10 -3.85 12.45 5.19
N GLU A 11 -4.78 13.40 5.25
CA GLU A 11 -4.96 14.28 6.42
C GLU A 11 -5.10 13.47 7.71
N GLU A 12 -5.92 12.40 7.68
CA GLU A 12 -6.13 11.52 8.83
C GLU A 12 -4.83 10.85 9.31
N VAL A 13 -3.98 10.38 8.39
CA VAL A 13 -2.70 9.75 8.70
C VAL A 13 -1.71 10.77 9.24
N ALA A 14 -1.62 11.95 8.63
CA ALA A 14 -0.76 13.04 9.10
C ALA A 14 -1.13 13.47 10.53
N ASP A 15 -2.41 13.69 10.80
CA ASP A 15 -2.93 14.05 12.11
C ASP A 15 -2.71 12.95 13.15
N ALA A 16 -2.81 11.68 12.74
CA ALA A 16 -2.57 10.56 13.63
C ALA A 16 -1.10 10.52 14.07
N ILE A 17 -0.18 10.70 13.14
CA ILE A 17 1.26 10.74 13.41
C ILE A 17 1.60 11.94 14.31
N ALA A 18 1.11 13.13 13.96
CA ALA A 18 1.34 14.35 14.74
C ALA A 18 0.78 14.26 16.17
N GLY A 19 -0.39 13.62 16.32
CA GLY A 19 -1.06 13.40 17.61
C GLY A 19 -0.59 12.16 18.38
N GLY A 20 0.41 11.42 17.89
CA GLY A 20 0.89 10.19 18.54
C GLY A 20 -0.12 9.04 18.58
N ARG A 21 -1.14 9.06 17.71
CA ARG A 21 -2.12 7.99 17.57
C ARG A 21 -1.51 6.82 16.76
N PRO A 22 -1.88 5.57 17.06
CA PRO A 22 -1.35 4.42 16.33
C PRO A 22 -1.84 4.42 14.88
N VAL A 23 -0.91 4.23 13.94
CA VAL A 23 -1.18 4.06 12.51
C VAL A 23 -0.75 2.67 12.07
N VAL A 24 -1.59 1.99 11.30
CA VAL A 24 -1.32 0.66 10.74
C VAL A 24 -1.28 0.78 9.22
N ALA A 25 -0.10 0.59 8.63
CA ALA A 25 0.05 0.45 7.18
C ALA A 25 -0.66 -0.81 6.69
N LEU A 26 -1.23 -0.74 5.48
CA LEU A 26 -1.88 -1.85 4.78
C LEU A 26 -1.36 -1.91 3.34
N GLU A 27 -1.11 -3.10 2.81
CA GLU A 27 -0.64 -3.25 1.43
C GLU A 27 -1.80 -3.28 0.42
N SER A 28 -1.49 -2.98 -0.85
CA SER A 28 -2.49 -2.87 -1.92
C SER A 28 -2.36 -3.92 -3.02
N THR A 29 -1.37 -4.82 -2.95
CA THR A 29 -1.29 -5.95 -3.89
C THR A 29 -2.47 -6.91 -3.70
N ILE A 30 -2.88 -7.15 -2.46
CA ILE A 30 -4.09 -7.95 -2.17
C ILE A 30 -5.34 -7.39 -2.85
N ILE A 31 -5.42 -6.06 -3.00
CA ILE A 31 -6.55 -5.35 -3.62
C ILE A 31 -6.49 -5.47 -5.15
N SER A 32 -5.34 -5.18 -5.74
CA SER A 32 -5.20 -5.09 -7.21
C SER A 32 -4.93 -6.44 -7.90
N HIS A 33 -4.31 -7.40 -7.22
CA HIS A 33 -3.83 -8.66 -7.81
C HIS A 33 -4.12 -9.90 -6.97
N GLY A 34 -4.62 -9.74 -5.73
CA GLY A 34 -4.87 -10.84 -4.82
C GLY A 34 -6.30 -11.38 -4.84
N MET A 35 -7.27 -10.56 -5.24
CA MET A 35 -8.70 -10.89 -5.21
C MET A 35 -9.43 -10.29 -6.41
N PRO A 36 -10.51 -10.92 -6.89
CA PRO A 36 -11.34 -10.36 -7.95
C PRO A 36 -12.14 -9.14 -7.48
N TYR A 37 -12.47 -8.26 -8.42
CA TYR A 37 -13.45 -7.19 -8.21
C TYR A 37 -14.88 -7.76 -8.23
N PRO A 38 -15.80 -7.31 -7.34
CA PRO A 38 -15.66 -6.26 -6.34
C PRO A 38 -15.16 -6.74 -4.96
N GLN A 39 -14.93 -8.04 -4.76
CA GLN A 39 -14.58 -8.59 -3.45
C GLN A 39 -13.30 -7.98 -2.87
N ASN A 40 -12.36 -7.60 -3.73
CA ASN A 40 -11.15 -6.90 -3.34
C ASN A 40 -11.40 -5.58 -2.57
N LEU A 41 -12.40 -4.79 -2.98
CA LEU A 41 -12.78 -3.54 -2.31
C LEU A 41 -13.49 -3.80 -1.00
N ASP A 42 -14.38 -4.80 -0.95
CA ASP A 42 -15.07 -5.18 0.28
C ASP A 42 -14.07 -5.61 1.35
N VAL A 43 -13.06 -6.39 0.96
CA VAL A 43 -11.97 -6.80 1.86
C VAL A 43 -11.13 -5.61 2.28
N ALA A 44 -10.72 -4.73 1.35
CA ALA A 44 -9.95 -3.54 1.68
C ALA A 44 -10.67 -2.66 2.72
N ARG A 45 -11.95 -2.34 2.47
CA ARG A 45 -12.81 -1.56 3.36
C ARG A 45 -13.02 -2.26 4.72
N GLY A 46 -13.23 -3.58 4.70
CA GLY A 46 -13.39 -4.37 5.93
C GLY A 46 -12.14 -4.38 6.81
N VAL A 47 -10.95 -4.46 6.19
CA VAL A 47 -9.68 -4.38 6.92
C VAL A 47 -9.46 -2.98 7.49
N GLU A 48 -9.71 -1.91 6.72
CA GLU A 48 -9.66 -0.54 7.23
C GLU A 48 -10.62 -0.32 8.41
N ALA A 49 -11.85 -0.81 8.30
CA ALA A 49 -12.84 -0.75 9.39
C ALA A 49 -12.37 -1.51 10.63
N THR A 50 -11.72 -2.66 10.47
CA THR A 50 -11.18 -3.45 11.59
C THR A 50 -10.06 -2.69 12.32
N VAL A 51 -9.16 -2.02 11.59
CA VAL A 51 -8.12 -1.17 12.19
C VAL A 51 -8.77 -0.05 13.01
N ARG A 52 -9.81 0.59 12.46
CA ARG A 52 -10.57 1.67 13.14
C ARG A 52 -11.27 1.18 14.40
N GLN A 53 -11.92 0.02 14.36
CA GLN A 53 -12.56 -0.61 15.52
C GLN A 53 -11.56 -0.89 16.65
N ASN A 54 -10.30 -1.13 16.31
CA ASN A 54 -9.20 -1.30 17.26
C ASN A 54 -8.50 0.02 17.64
N LYS A 55 -9.14 1.17 17.38
CA LYS A 55 -8.69 2.52 17.79
C LYS A 55 -7.37 2.96 17.13
N ALA A 56 -7.07 2.45 15.95
CA ALA A 56 -5.94 2.87 15.13
C ALA A 56 -6.41 3.47 13.80
N VAL A 57 -5.51 4.20 13.13
CA VAL A 57 -5.75 4.77 11.80
C VAL A 57 -5.14 3.86 10.73
N PRO A 58 -5.92 3.36 9.76
CA PRO A 58 -5.39 2.61 8.64
C PRO A 58 -4.71 3.54 7.62
N ALA A 59 -3.60 3.08 7.09
CA ALA A 59 -2.90 3.74 5.99
C ALA A 59 -2.71 2.72 4.86
N THR A 60 -3.71 2.58 3.99
CA THR A 60 -3.55 1.82 2.75
C THR A 60 -2.52 2.51 1.87
N ILE A 61 -1.46 1.78 1.52
CA ILE A 61 -0.31 2.30 0.76
C ILE A 61 -0.42 1.84 -0.69
N ALA A 62 -0.21 2.76 -1.62
CA ALA A 62 -0.16 2.49 -3.05
C ALA A 62 0.67 3.57 -3.77
N VAL A 63 0.93 3.35 -5.06
CA VAL A 63 1.36 4.41 -5.96
C VAL A 63 0.21 4.73 -6.92
N ILE A 64 -0.14 6.00 -7.07
CA ILE A 64 -1.19 6.46 -7.99
C ILE A 64 -0.56 7.45 -8.96
N ASP A 65 -0.55 7.14 -10.24
CA ASP A 65 0.01 8.00 -11.30
C ASP A 65 1.44 8.51 -11.01
N GLY A 66 2.26 7.64 -10.39
CA GLY A 66 3.63 7.95 -9.96
C GLY A 66 3.77 8.69 -8.63
N ALA A 67 2.67 9.03 -7.94
CA ALA A 67 2.68 9.60 -6.59
C ALA A 67 2.57 8.50 -5.54
N VAL A 68 3.45 8.53 -4.54
CA VAL A 68 3.41 7.60 -3.40
C VAL A 68 2.36 8.08 -2.40
N HIS A 69 1.43 7.22 -2.01
CA HIS A 69 0.39 7.54 -1.02
C HIS A 69 0.50 6.66 0.23
N ALA A 70 0.26 7.25 1.38
CA ALA A 70 0.01 6.54 2.64
C ALA A 70 -1.34 7.01 3.23
N GLY A 71 -2.35 6.15 3.11
CA GLY A 71 -3.74 6.49 3.32
C GLY A 71 -4.42 6.86 2.00
N LEU A 72 -5.36 6.03 1.54
CA LEU A 72 -6.15 6.29 0.35
C LEU A 72 -7.56 6.73 0.74
N GLY A 73 -8.10 7.69 -0.01
CA GLY A 73 -9.53 7.99 -0.01
C GLY A 73 -10.32 6.93 -0.78
N ALA A 74 -11.64 6.95 -0.63
CA ALA A 74 -12.54 5.96 -1.25
C ALA A 74 -12.36 5.87 -2.78
N ASP A 75 -12.24 7.01 -3.46
CA ASP A 75 -12.13 7.06 -4.93
C ASP A 75 -10.82 6.43 -5.43
N LEU A 76 -9.71 6.70 -4.74
CA LEU A 76 -8.41 6.11 -5.08
C LEU A 76 -8.37 4.62 -4.77
N LEU A 77 -9.01 4.20 -3.69
CA LEU A 77 -9.14 2.79 -3.32
C LEU A 77 -9.95 2.02 -4.37
N GLU A 78 -11.07 2.60 -4.82
CA GLU A 78 -11.92 2.03 -5.87
C GLU A 78 -11.18 1.92 -7.21
N ARG A 79 -10.50 3.00 -7.61
CA ARG A 79 -9.65 2.99 -8.82
C ARG A 79 -8.61 1.87 -8.75
N LEU A 80 -7.93 1.71 -7.62
CA LEU A 80 -6.91 0.68 -7.44
C LEU A 80 -7.44 -0.75 -7.57
N GLY A 81 -8.69 -0.99 -7.15
CA GLY A 81 -9.32 -2.31 -7.23
C GLY A 81 -9.96 -2.64 -8.59
N ASN A 82 -10.20 -1.65 -9.44
CA ASN A 82 -10.93 -1.82 -10.70
C ASN A 82 -10.09 -1.52 -11.97
N ASP A 83 -8.96 -0.84 -11.84
CA ASP A 83 -8.12 -0.45 -12.98
C ASP A 83 -7.15 -1.59 -13.39
N PRO A 84 -7.33 -2.21 -14.56
CA PRO A 84 -6.48 -3.33 -15.01
C PRO A 84 -5.06 -2.88 -15.41
N SER A 85 -4.79 -1.57 -15.50
CA SER A 85 -3.46 -1.05 -15.82
C SER A 85 -2.53 -0.95 -14.60
N VAL A 86 -3.08 -1.10 -13.40
CA VAL A 86 -2.35 -1.10 -12.13
C VAL A 86 -1.36 -2.25 -12.13
N VAL A 87 -0.08 -1.95 -11.88
CA VAL A 87 0.96 -2.98 -11.77
C VAL A 87 1.18 -3.43 -10.35
N LYS A 88 1.70 -4.64 -10.19
CA LYS A 88 2.28 -5.09 -8.93
C LYS A 88 3.70 -4.57 -8.80
N ALA A 89 4.01 -3.89 -7.68
CA ALA A 89 5.34 -3.30 -7.44
C ALA A 89 5.98 -3.79 -6.14
N SER A 90 7.20 -4.30 -6.26
CA SER A 90 8.15 -4.47 -5.15
C SER A 90 9.02 -3.22 -4.99
N SER A 91 9.84 -3.18 -3.93
CA SER A 91 10.70 -2.04 -3.62
C SER A 91 11.66 -1.65 -4.75
N ARG A 92 12.10 -2.64 -5.56
CA ARG A 92 12.94 -2.42 -6.75
C ARG A 92 12.19 -1.75 -7.91
N ASP A 93 10.87 -1.94 -7.98
CA ASP A 93 10.04 -1.47 -9.10
C ASP A 93 9.60 -0.01 -8.90
N LEU A 94 9.64 0.49 -7.65
CA LEU A 94 9.17 1.83 -7.28
C LEU A 94 9.77 2.94 -8.15
N ALA A 95 11.09 2.93 -8.39
CA ALA A 95 11.72 3.97 -9.20
C ALA A 95 11.10 4.05 -10.61
N THR A 96 10.90 2.91 -11.26
CA THR A 96 10.29 2.82 -12.58
C THR A 96 8.83 3.29 -12.54
N VAL A 97 8.04 2.83 -11.58
CA VAL A 97 6.62 3.22 -11.45
C VAL A 97 6.48 4.73 -11.28
N LEU A 98 7.31 5.34 -10.43
CA LEU A 98 7.30 6.77 -10.13
C LEU A 98 7.65 7.61 -11.37
N VAL A 99 8.75 7.28 -12.06
CA VAL A 99 9.19 8.08 -13.22
C VAL A 99 8.31 7.88 -14.46
N THR A 100 7.69 6.71 -14.59
CA THR A 100 6.75 6.42 -15.69
C THR A 100 5.31 6.81 -15.37
N LYS A 101 5.06 7.41 -14.19
CA LYS A 101 3.73 7.86 -13.74
C LYS A 101 2.68 6.76 -13.80
N ARG A 102 3.05 5.53 -13.43
CA ARG A 102 2.12 4.40 -13.37
C ARG A 102 1.47 4.30 -12.00
N SER A 103 0.29 3.69 -11.96
CA SER A 103 -0.34 3.25 -10.71
C SER A 103 0.11 1.84 -10.37
N ALA A 104 0.32 1.58 -9.07
CA ALA A 104 0.78 0.29 -8.60
C ALA A 104 0.19 -0.11 -7.25
N GLY A 105 -0.23 -1.38 -7.17
CA GLY A 105 -0.39 -2.09 -5.92
C GLY A 105 0.98 -2.43 -5.35
N THR A 106 1.24 -2.02 -4.13
CA THR A 106 2.53 -2.25 -3.47
C THR A 106 2.51 -3.59 -2.76
N THR A 107 3.53 -4.40 -2.99
CA THR A 107 3.77 -5.64 -2.24
C THR A 107 4.26 -5.31 -0.83
N VAL A 108 4.29 -6.31 0.06
CA VAL A 108 4.96 -6.25 1.37
C VAL A 108 6.28 -5.45 1.36
N SER A 109 7.19 -5.73 0.42
CA SER A 109 8.50 -5.04 0.37
C SER A 109 8.39 -3.54 0.06
N ALA A 110 7.54 -3.17 -0.91
CA ALA A 110 7.32 -1.76 -1.26
C ALA A 110 6.56 -1.02 -0.15
N THR A 111 5.53 -1.66 0.40
CA THR A 111 4.71 -1.13 1.50
C THR A 111 5.55 -0.84 2.73
N MET A 112 6.44 -1.76 3.15
CA MET A 112 7.36 -1.52 4.27
C MET A 112 8.25 -0.31 4.04
N ARG A 113 8.78 -0.14 2.83
CA ARG A 113 9.65 1.00 2.49
C ARG A 113 8.89 2.32 2.59
N ILE A 114 7.68 2.39 2.03
CA ILE A 114 6.85 3.61 2.05
C ILE A 114 6.35 3.91 3.47
N ALA A 115 5.94 2.88 4.23
CA ALA A 115 5.53 3.02 5.62
C ALA A 115 6.67 3.62 6.47
N ALA A 116 7.90 3.11 6.32
CA ALA A 116 9.07 3.63 7.01
C ALA A 116 9.35 5.11 6.66
N LEU A 117 9.25 5.48 5.37
CA LEU A 117 9.38 6.88 4.93
C LEU A 117 8.26 7.78 5.45
N SER A 118 7.10 7.21 5.74
CA SER A 118 5.94 7.90 6.33
C SER A 118 5.98 7.96 7.86
N GLY A 119 7.00 7.37 8.51
CA GLY A 119 7.07 7.28 9.98
C GLY A 119 6.14 6.25 10.62
N ILE A 120 5.52 5.37 9.81
CA ILE A 120 4.59 4.32 10.27
C ILE A 120 5.39 3.06 10.63
N LYS A 121 5.22 2.58 11.88
CA LYS A 121 6.00 1.47 12.43
C LYS A 121 5.28 0.12 12.45
N LEU A 122 3.97 0.11 12.20
CA LEU A 122 3.15 -1.10 12.20
C LEU A 122 2.60 -1.34 10.79
N PHE A 123 2.71 -2.57 10.31
CA PHE A 123 2.21 -3.00 9.01
C PHE A 123 1.50 -4.35 9.15
N ALA A 124 0.24 -4.40 8.71
CA ALA A 124 -0.54 -5.63 8.66
C ALA A 124 -0.72 -6.12 7.21
N THR A 125 -0.58 -7.42 7.01
CA THR A 125 -0.77 -8.10 5.72
C THR A 125 -1.31 -9.51 5.95
N GLY A 126 -1.83 -10.17 4.91
CA GLY A 126 -2.27 -11.56 4.98
C GLY A 126 -1.11 -12.55 5.10
N GLY A 127 -0.01 -12.33 4.38
CA GLY A 127 1.17 -13.19 4.41
C GLY A 127 2.36 -12.55 3.73
N VAL A 128 3.56 -12.85 4.23
CA VAL A 128 4.81 -12.36 3.63
C VAL A 128 5.26 -13.26 2.49
N GLY A 129 6.01 -12.69 1.55
CA GLY A 129 6.79 -13.49 0.59
C GLY A 129 7.87 -14.30 1.30
N GLY A 130 8.47 -15.26 0.60
CA GLY A 130 9.52 -16.11 1.15
C GLY A 130 10.26 -16.88 0.08
N VAL A 131 11.13 -17.79 0.51
CA VAL A 131 11.84 -18.69 -0.40
C VAL A 131 10.84 -19.61 -1.07
N HIS A 132 10.79 -19.58 -2.40
CA HIS A 132 9.94 -20.48 -3.17
C HIS A 132 10.44 -21.93 -3.04
N ARG A 133 9.53 -22.91 -3.14
CA ARG A 133 9.93 -24.32 -3.24
C ARG A 133 10.72 -24.52 -4.55
N GLY A 134 11.89 -25.17 -4.48
CA GLY A 134 12.78 -25.32 -5.64
C GLY A 134 13.70 -24.11 -5.89
N ALA A 135 13.77 -23.15 -4.96
CA ALA A 135 14.66 -21.99 -5.09
C ALA A 135 16.14 -22.39 -5.18
N GLU A 136 16.52 -23.55 -4.66
CA GLU A 136 17.87 -24.09 -4.75
C GLU A 136 18.32 -24.44 -6.19
N GLN A 137 17.40 -24.42 -7.16
CA GLN A 137 17.68 -24.72 -8.58
C GLN A 137 17.29 -23.60 -9.56
N SER A 138 16.65 -22.53 -9.09
CA SER A 138 15.96 -21.56 -9.96
C SER A 138 16.47 -20.11 -9.88
N PHE A 139 17.54 -19.88 -9.10
CA PHE A 139 18.20 -18.59 -8.88
C PHE A 139 19.72 -18.77 -8.88
#